data_AF-A0A447TFR0-F1
#
_entry.id   AF-A0A447TFR0-F1
#
_cell.length_a   1.000
_cell.length_b   1.000
_cell.length_c   1.000
_cell.angle_alpha   90.00
_cell.angle_beta   90.00
_cell.angle_gamma   90.00
#
_symmetry.space_group_name_H-M   'P 1'
#
loop_
_entity.id
_entity.type
_entity.pdbx_description
1 polymer ?
#
loop_
_entity_poly.entity_id
_entity_poly.type
_entity_poly.pdbx_seq_one_letter_code
_entity_poly.pdbx_strand_id
1 'polypeptide(L)'
;MTESGRAAIARGFLTNLLNPKALMFCALFLPQFVSPAHGAVLPQFALLAAILVAVGLCFDTAYAFAACGLARRLKGRRATAKLQKGLLGGVFVAMAGRLLLG
;
A
#
# COMPACT_ATOMS: atom_id res chain seq x y z
N MET A 1 9.82 13.91 -15.54
CA MET A 1 10.63 13.23 -14.51
C MET A 1 10.46 11.73 -14.70
N THR A 2 11.25 11.12 -15.57
CA THR A 2 11.20 9.69 -15.88
C THR A 2 12.28 8.98 -15.06
N GLU A 3 11.96 8.54 -13.84
CA GLU A 3 12.85 7.59 -13.16
C GLU A 3 12.87 6.29 -13.97
N SER A 4 14.06 5.75 -14.25
CA SER A 4 14.17 4.41 -14.84
C SER A 4 13.40 3.43 -13.96
N GLY A 5 12.55 2.57 -14.54
CA GLY A 5 11.67 1.69 -13.76
C GLY A 5 12.38 0.88 -12.66
N ARG A 6 13.66 0.55 -12.85
CA ARG A 6 14.53 -0.04 -11.82
C ARG A 6 14.71 0.83 -10.58
N ALA A 7 14.90 2.14 -10.72
CA ALA A 7 15.05 3.07 -9.61
C ALA A 7 13.75 3.19 -8.80
N ALA A 8 12.60 3.23 -9.48
CA ALA A 8 11.30 3.24 -8.82
C ALA A 8 11.03 1.94 -8.04
N ILE A 9 11.36 0.78 -8.62
CA ILE A 9 11.25 -0.53 -7.93
C ILE A 9 12.19 -0.57 -6.72
N ALA A 10 13.46 -0.19 -6.89
CA ALA A 10 14.44 -0.19 -5.80
C ALA A 10 14.01 0.74 -4.66
N ARG A 11 13.49 1.93 -4.98
CA ARG A 11 13.00 2.89 -4.00
C ARG A 11 11.75 2.38 -3.28
N GLY A 12 10.82 1.75 -3.99
CA GLY A 12 9.64 1.11 -3.39
C GLY A 12 10.04 -0.03 -2.44
N PHE A 13 10.99 -0.88 -2.86
CA PHE A 13 11.54 -1.94 -2.04
C PHE A 13 12.22 -1.41 -0.78
N LEU A 14 13.11 -0.42 -0.92
CA LEU A 14 13.77 0.23 0.23
C LEU A 14 12.75 0.87 1.16
N THR A 15 11.76 1.58 0.63
CA THR A 15 10.74 2.24 1.46
C THR A 15 9.92 1.22 2.25
N ASN A 16 9.60 0.07 1.66
CA ASN A 16 8.88 -1.00 2.35
C ASN A 16 9.76 -1.66 3.42
N LEU A 17 11.02 -1.94 3.10
CA LEU A 17 11.99 -2.52 4.05
C LEU A 17 12.30 -1.58 5.21
N LEU A 18 12.39 -0.28 4.96
CA LEU A 18 12.59 0.74 5.99
C LEU A 18 11.29 1.11 6.73
N ASN A 19 10.13 0.54 6.36
CA ASN A 19 8.88 0.80 7.05
C ASN A 19 8.77 -0.11 8.29
N PRO A 20 9.00 0.41 9.51
CA PRO A 20 8.98 -0.42 10.71
C PRO A 20 7.60 -1.03 10.95
N LYS A 21 6.52 -0.42 10.45
CA LYS A 21 5.16 -0.96 10.58
C LYS A 21 4.97 -2.22 9.75
N ALA A 22 5.47 -2.24 8.51
CA ALA A 22 5.42 -3.41 7.65
C ALA A 22 6.27 -4.55 8.23
N LEU A 23 7.49 -4.23 8.70
CA LEU A 23 8.35 -5.19 9.37
C LEU A 23 7.73 -5.75 10.65
N MET A 24 7.15 -4.90 11.50
CA MET A 24 6.46 -5.32 12.72
C MET A 24 5.27 -6.22 12.40
N PHE A 25 4.45 -5.87 11.42
CA PHE A 25 3.34 -6.72 10.97
C PHE A 25 3.85 -8.09 10.52
N CYS A 26 4.87 -8.11 9.67
CA CYS A 26 5.48 -9.36 9.20
C CYS A 26 6.06 -10.19 10.36
N ALA A 27 6.82 -9.56 11.26
CA ALA A 27 7.42 -10.22 12.41
C ALA A 27 6.40 -10.71 13.45
N LEU A 28 5.21 -10.11 13.52
CA LEU A 28 4.14 -10.53 14.42
C LEU A 28 3.25 -11.61 13.82
N PHE A 29 2.94 -11.53 12.52
CA PHE A 29 2.01 -12.44 11.86
C PHE A 29 2.69 -13.63 11.19
N LEU A 30 3.82 -13.47 10.48
CA LEU A 30 4.45 -14.59 9.79
C LEU A 30 4.88 -15.74 10.73
N PRO A 31 5.53 -15.52 11.88
CA PRO A 31 5.95 -16.64 12.73
C PRO A 31 4.78 -17.44 13.30
N GLN A 32 3.58 -16.88 13.40
CA GLN A 32 2.40 -17.61 13.87
C GLN A 32 1.98 -18.74 12.93
N PHE A 33 2.36 -18.65 11.65
CA PHE A 33 2.05 -19.67 10.64
C PHE A 33 3.25 -20.58 10.33
N VAL A 34 4.41 -20.35 10.96
CA VAL A 34 5.64 -21.12 10.73
C VAL A 34 5.84 -22.07 11.89
N SER A 35 5.98 -23.36 11.58
CA SER A 35 6.16 -24.40 12.59
C SER A 35 7.50 -25.11 12.35
N PRO A 36 8.43 -25.06 13.34
CA PRO A 36 9.70 -25.77 13.25
C PRO A 36 9.53 -27.29 13.11
N ALA A 37 8.39 -27.84 13.54
CA ALA A 37 8.07 -29.26 13.42
C ALA A 37 7.80 -29.72 11.97
N HIS A 38 7.53 -28.79 11.06
CA HIS A 38 7.18 -29.07 9.66
C HIS A 38 8.35 -28.87 8.67
N GLY A 39 9.59 -28.75 9.17
CA GLY A 39 10.81 -28.64 8.36
C GLY A 39 11.52 -27.30 8.48
N ALA A 40 12.33 -26.95 7.46
CA ALA A 40 13.15 -25.76 7.49
C ALA A 40 12.29 -24.48 7.53
N VAL A 41 12.60 -23.60 8.48
CA VAL A 41 11.87 -22.34 8.77
C VAL A 41 12.01 -21.33 7.63
N LEU A 42 13.20 -21.21 7.04
CA LEU A 42 13.52 -20.23 6.00
C LEU A 42 12.62 -20.32 4.74
N PRO A 43 12.42 -21.50 4.11
CA PRO A 43 11.53 -21.61 2.95
C PRO A 43 10.06 -21.38 3.29
N GLN A 44 9.61 -21.73 4.50
CA GLN A 44 8.24 -21.43 4.95
C GLN A 44 8.03 -19.91 5.04
N PHE A 45 8.97 -19.18 5.65
CA PHE A 45 8.94 -17.71 5.69
C PHE A 45 8.97 -17.08 4.29
N ALA A 46 9.83 -17.58 3.39
CA ALA A 46 9.91 -17.06 2.02
C ALA A 46 8.60 -17.25 1.25
N LEU A 47 7.97 -18.43 1.37
CA LEU A 47 6.67 -18.70 0.76
C LEU A 47 5.58 -17.78 1.33
N LEU A 48 5.53 -17.63 2.65
CA LEU A 48 4.54 -16.79 3.32
C LEU A 48 4.68 -15.30 2.93
N ALA A 49 5.93 -14.82 2.83
CA ALA A 49 6.23 -13.48 2.34
C ALA A 49 5.80 -13.31 0.87
N ALA A 50 6.04 -14.31 0.02
CA ALA A 50 5.61 -14.28 -1.38
C ALA A 50 4.08 -14.22 -1.51
N ILE A 51 3.36 -15.01 -0.72
CA ILE A 51 1.89 -14.98 -0.67
C ILE A 51 1.40 -13.60 -0.24
N LEU A 52 1.98 -13.02 0.82
CA LEU A 52 1.59 -11.70 1.31
C LEU A 52 1.78 -10.61 0.24
N VAL A 53 2.92 -10.63 -0.46
CA VAL A 53 3.20 -9.69 -1.55
C VAL A 53 2.24 -9.90 -2.72
N ALA A 54 1.96 -11.14 -3.10
CA ALA A 54 1.05 -11.45 -4.21
C ALA A 54 -0.38 -11.00 -3.93
N VAL A 55 -0.88 -11.24 -2.71
CA VAL A 55 -2.21 -10.79 -2.29
C VAL A 55 -2.27 -9.26 -2.25
N GLY A 56 -1.27 -8.60 -1.66
CA GLY A 56 -1.19 -7.14 -1.63
C GLY A 56 -1.20 -6.55 -3.03
N LEU A 57 -0.37 -7.08 -3.94
CA LEU A 57 -0.31 -6.63 -5.33
C LEU A 57 -1.65 -6.83 -6.05
N CYS A 58 -2.33 -7.95 -5.82
CA CYS A 58 -3.63 -8.23 -6.42
C CYS A 58 -4.68 -7.22 -5.93
N PHE A 59 -4.72 -6.94 -4.62
CA PHE A 59 -5.59 -5.94 -4.02
C PHE A 59 -5.30 -4.53 -4.53
N ASP A 60 -4.04 -4.10 -4.53
CA ASP A 60 -3.63 -2.77 -5.01
C ASP A 60 -3.96 -2.59 -6.49
N THR A 61 -3.74 -3.63 -7.29
CA THR A 61 -4.05 -3.62 -8.72
C THR A 61 -5.56 -3.54 -8.95
N ALA A 62 -6.35 -4.37 -8.26
CA ALA A 62 -7.81 -4.33 -8.32
C ALA A 62 -8.36 -2.97 -7.88
N TYR A 63 -7.82 -2.42 -6.79
CA TYR A 63 -8.17 -1.10 -6.27
C TYR A 63 -7.82 0.00 -7.28
N ALA A 64 -6.62 -0.04 -7.87
CA ALA A 64 -6.19 0.91 -8.89
C ALA A 64 -7.08 0.84 -10.15
N PHE A 65 -7.46 -0.36 -10.60
CA PHE A 65 -8.38 -0.51 -11.73
C PHE A 65 -9.78 -0.02 -11.40
N ALA A 66 -10.31 -0.32 -10.21
CA ALA A 66 -11.60 0.17 -9.76
C ALA A 66 -11.61 1.71 -9.66
N ALA A 67 -10.58 2.29 -9.03
CA ALA A 67 -10.40 3.73 -8.92
C ALA A 67 -10.26 4.40 -10.29
N CYS A 68 -9.50 3.80 -11.21
CA CYS A 68 -9.34 4.32 -12.58
C CYS A 68 -10.62 4.18 -13.41
N GLY A 69 -11.39 3.10 -13.22
CA GLY A 69 -12.72 2.92 -13.80
C GLY A 69 -13.68 4.02 -13.35
N LEU A 70 -13.73 4.29 -12.03
CA LEU A 70 -14.54 5.35 -11.46
C LEU A 70 -14.06 6.74 -11.94
N ALA A 71 -12.75 6.99 -11.92
CA ALA A 71 -12.16 8.23 -12.40
C ALA A 71 -12.49 8.50 -13.88
N ARG A 72 -12.45 7.48 -14.74
CA ARG A 72 -12.83 7.60 -16.16
C ARG A 72 -14.31 7.94 -16.35
N ARG A 73 -15.22 7.33 -15.57
CA ARG A 73 -16.64 7.70 -15.57
C ARG A 73 -16.89 9.14 -15.09
N LEU A 74 -16.05 9.64 -14.18
CA LEU A 74 -16.14 11.00 -13.66
C LEU A 74 -15.42 12.05 -14.53
N LYS A 75 -14.50 11.65 -15.44
CA LYS A 75 -13.63 12.53 -16.24
C LYS A 75 -14.37 13.42 -17.26
N GLY A 76 -15.67 13.22 -17.46
CA GLY A 76 -16.52 14.07 -18.30
C GLY A 76 -17.14 15.29 -17.59
N ARG A 77 -17.06 15.39 -16.25
CA ARG A 77 -17.70 16.49 -15.49
C ARG A 77 -16.63 17.39 -14.86
N ARG A 78 -16.47 18.64 -15.33
CA ARG A 78 -15.53 19.64 -14.74
C ARG A 78 -15.66 19.80 -13.21
N ALA A 79 -16.82 19.46 -12.63
CA ALA A 79 -17.10 19.46 -11.20
C ALA A 79 -16.33 18.40 -10.39
N THR A 80 -16.03 17.22 -10.95
CA THR A 80 -15.40 16.11 -10.20
C THR A 80 -13.91 16.35 -9.96
N ALA A 81 -13.20 17.01 -10.88
CA ALA A 81 -11.81 17.41 -10.67
C ALA A 81 -11.64 18.45 -9.54
N LYS A 82 -12.62 19.35 -9.37
CA LYS A 82 -12.66 20.28 -8.21
C LYS A 82 -13.01 19.54 -6.92
N LEU A 83 -13.95 18.59 -6.97
CA LEU A 83 -14.34 17.80 -5.81
C LEU A 83 -13.20 16.90 -5.31
N GLN A 84 -12.43 16.29 -6.21
CA GLN A 84 -11.28 15.44 -5.84
C GLN A 84 -10.19 16.23 -5.12
N LYS A 85 -9.88 17.45 -5.60
CA LYS A 85 -8.94 18.37 -4.94
C LYS A 85 -9.51 18.94 -3.63
N GLY A 86 -10.82 19.22 -3.61
CA GLY A 86 -11.52 19.73 -2.42
C GLY A 86 -11.66 18.71 -1.31
N LEU A 87 -11.91 17.43 -1.63
CA LEU A 87 -11.96 16.33 -0.66
C LEU A 87 -10.58 16.07 -0.05
N LEU A 88 -9.54 15.98 -0.88
CA LEU A 88 -8.18 15.80 -0.37
C LEU A 88 -7.78 16.98 0.54
N GLY A 89 -7.96 18.21 0.07
CA GLY A 89 -7.68 19.42 0.86
C GLY A 89 -8.51 19.48 2.14
N GLY A 90 -9.79 19.14 2.07
CA GLY A 90 -10.69 19.10 3.22
C GLY A 90 -10.30 18.06 4.26
N VAL A 91 -9.86 16.87 3.84
CA VAL A 91 -9.31 15.84 4.75
C VAL A 91 -8.03 16.32 5.41
N PHE A 92 -7.13 16.97 4.68
CA PHE A 92 -5.90 17.55 5.26
C PHE A 92 -6.19 18.68 6.25
N VAL A 93 -7.14 19.57 5.94
CA VAL A 93 -7.56 20.65 6.85
C VAL A 93 -8.27 20.06 8.08
N ALA A 94 -9.11 19.04 7.92
CA ALA A 94 -9.77 18.38 9.04
C ALA A 94 -8.76 17.63 9.94
N MET A 95 -7.76 16.97 9.35
CA MET A 95 -6.67 16.35 10.12
C MET A 95 -5.81 17.39 10.83
N ALA A 96 -5.46 18.50 10.17
CA ALA A 96 -4.72 19.59 10.79
C ALA A 96 -5.51 20.24 11.93
N GLY A 97 -6.81 20.47 11.74
CA GLY A 97 -7.72 20.97 12.77
C GLY A 97 -7.83 20.02 13.96
N ARG A 98 -7.95 18.71 13.71
CA ARG A 98 -7.96 17.69 14.77
C ARG A 98 -6.64 17.64 15.55
N LEU A 99 -5.51 17.89 14.89
CA LEU A 99 -4.19 17.95 15.54
C LEU A 99 -3.99 19.22 16.37
N LEU A 100 -4.64 20.32 15.99
CA LEU A 100 -4.59 21.59 16.72
C LEU A 100 -5.62 21.65 17.88
N LEU A 101 -6.72 20.90 17.76
CA LEU A 101 -7.82 20.87 18.73
C LEU A 101 -7.78 19.63 19.66
N GLY A 102 -6.82 18.72 19.46
CA GLY A 102 -6.56 17.57 20.31
C GLY A 102 -5.19 17.66 20.95
#